data_AF-A0A8D0H115-F1
#
_entry.id   AF-A0A8D0H115-F1
#
_cell.length_a   1.000
_cell.length_b   1.000
_cell.length_c   1.000
_cell.angle_alpha   90.00
_cell.angle_beta   90.00
_cell.angle_gamma   90.00
#
_symmetry.space_group_name_H-M   'P 1'
#
loop_
_entity.id
_entity.type
_entity.pdbx_description
1 polymer ?
#
loop_
_entity_poly.entity_id
_entity_poly.type
_entity_poly.pdbx_seq_one_letter_code
_entity_poly.pdbx_strand_id
1 'polypeptide(L)'
;MQGSNHLEESDRRPLDLCPICLRKLQASIGFNIEERCKALLRWMDEGASRTEAELSNEAKLGLQEPVEVFKEGREWLQKCLDVLQT
;
A
#
# COMPACT_ATOMS: atom_id res chain seq x y z
N MET A 1 13.92 -22.97 -9.56
CA MET A 1 13.89 -21.57 -9.06
C MET A 1 13.53 -20.68 -10.24
N GLN A 2 12.40 -19.97 -10.16
CA GLN A 2 11.96 -19.02 -11.19
C GLN A 2 11.99 -17.62 -10.56
N GLY A 3 13.20 -17.07 -10.43
CA GLY A 3 13.37 -15.67 -10.06
C GLY A 3 13.23 -14.79 -11.30
N SER A 4 12.91 -13.52 -11.12
CA SER A 4 13.01 -12.53 -12.20
C SER A 4 14.41 -12.59 -12.79
N ASN A 5 14.49 -12.67 -14.12
CA ASN A 5 15.78 -12.81 -14.78
C ASN A 5 16.53 -11.48 -14.87
N HIS A 6 15.83 -10.34 -14.76
CA HIS A 6 16.40 -8.99 -14.91
C HIS A 6 15.95 -8.05 -13.77
N LEU A 7 16.88 -7.21 -13.29
CA LEU A 7 16.65 -6.22 -12.23
C LEU A 7 15.54 -5.24 -12.61
N GLU A 8 15.54 -4.76 -13.86
CA GLU A 8 14.52 -3.84 -14.37
C GLU A 8 13.09 -4.43 -14.31
N GLU A 9 12.94 -5.74 -14.49
CA GLU A 9 11.64 -6.41 -14.37
C GLU A 9 11.15 -6.45 -12.92
N SER A 10 12.08 -6.49 -11.96
CA SER A 10 11.75 -6.45 -10.53
C SER A 10 11.40 -5.03 -10.10
N ASP A 11 12.11 -4.03 -10.61
CA ASP A 11 11.90 -2.61 -10.27
C ASP A 11 10.59 -2.03 -10.85
N ARG A 12 10.11 -2.57 -11.97
CA ARG A 12 8.83 -2.13 -12.58
C ARG A 12 7.59 -2.71 -11.89
N ARG A 13 7.74 -3.70 -11.01
CA ARG A 13 6.61 -4.26 -10.27
C ARG A 13 6.20 -3.29 -9.16
N PRO A 14 4.90 -3.10 -8.92
CA PRO A 14 4.44 -2.47 -7.68
C PRO A 14 5.15 -3.10 -6.49
N LEU A 15 5.46 -2.31 -5.46
CA LEU A 15 6.13 -2.76 -4.23
C LEU A 15 5.19 -3.63 -3.35
N ASP A 16 4.52 -4.60 -3.95
CA ASP A 16 3.71 -5.60 -3.28
C ASP A 16 4.65 -6.65 -2.68
N LEU A 17 5.06 -6.39 -1.44
CA LEU A 17 5.85 -7.34 -0.67
C LEU A 17 4.96 -8.56 -0.34
N CYS A 18 5.36 -9.75 -0.81
CA CYS A 18 4.73 -10.98 -0.35
C CYS A 18 4.89 -11.13 1.18
N PRO A 19 4.04 -11.92 1.87
CA PRO A 19 4.10 -12.05 3.34
C PRO A 19 5.48 -12.44 3.87
N ILE A 20 6.22 -13.28 3.12
CA ILE A 20 7.57 -13.70 3.48
C ILE A 20 8.57 -12.54 3.35
N CYS A 21 8.51 -11.78 2.24
CA CYS A 21 9.38 -10.63 2.02
C CYS A 21 9.09 -9.51 3.02
N LEU A 22 7.82 -9.27 3.33
CA LEU A 22 7.42 -8.31 4.35
C LEU A 22 7.97 -8.70 5.73
N ARG A 23 7.89 -9.99 6.09
CA ARG A 23 8.46 -10.50 7.35
C ARG A 23 9.99 -10.43 7.37
N LYS A 24 10.66 -10.70 6.24
CA LYS A 24 12.12 -10.53 6.11
C LYS A 24 12.50 -9.07 6.33
N LEU A 25 11.82 -8.15 5.66
CA LEU A 25 12.04 -6.71 5.84
C LEU A 25 11.83 -6.32 7.31
N GLN A 26 10.73 -6.75 7.92
CA GLN A 26 10.47 -6.50 9.34
C GLN A 26 11.60 -7.00 10.23
N ALA A 27 12.10 -8.21 10.02
CA ALA A 27 13.21 -8.76 10.80
C ALA A 27 14.52 -7.99 10.59
N SER A 28 14.76 -7.49 9.38
CA SER A 28 15.99 -6.75 9.05
C SER A 28 16.01 -5.31 9.58
N ILE A 29 14.89 -4.59 9.54
CA ILE A 29 14.82 -3.17 9.94
C ILE A 29 14.03 -2.91 11.24
N GLY A 30 13.36 -3.93 11.80
CA GLY A 30 12.77 -3.87 13.14
C GLY A 30 11.53 -2.99 13.29
N PHE A 31 10.81 -2.66 12.22
CA PHE A 31 9.59 -1.85 12.35
C PHE A 31 8.43 -2.61 12.99
N ASN A 32 7.53 -1.86 13.63
CA ASN A 32 6.27 -2.39 14.14
C ASN A 32 5.27 -2.55 12.98
N ILE A 33 4.82 -3.79 12.75
CA ILE A 33 3.89 -4.15 11.67
C ILE A 33 2.51 -3.50 11.87
N GLU A 34 2.05 -3.36 13.11
CA GLU A 34 0.78 -2.72 13.45
C GLU A 34 0.82 -1.23 13.10
N GLU A 35 1.88 -0.53 13.52
CA GLU A 35 2.07 0.90 13.23
C GLU A 35 2.21 1.15 11.73
N ARG A 36 2.89 0.26 11.00
CA ARG A 36 2.94 0.31 9.53
C ARG A 36 1.53 0.20 8.93
N CYS A 37 0.73 -0.77 9.35
CA CYS A 37 -0.62 -0.97 8.80
C CYS A 37 -1.54 0.22 9.10
N LYS A 38 -1.50 0.77 10.33
CA LYS A 38 -2.22 2.00 10.69
C LYS A 38 -1.79 3.18 9.83
N ALA A 39 -0.48 3.37 9.62
CA ALA A 39 0.03 4.48 8.81
C ALA A 39 -0.42 4.38 7.34
N LEU A 40 -0.45 3.17 6.77
CA LEU A 40 -0.94 2.96 5.41
C LEU A 40 -2.44 3.22 5.27
N LEU A 41 -3.25 2.78 6.24
CA LEU A 41 -4.69 3.09 6.26
C LEU A 41 -4.92 4.61 6.31
N ARG A 42 -4.25 5.32 7.21
CA ARG A 42 -4.33 6.79 7.27
C ARG A 42 -3.90 7.46 5.97
N TRP A 43 -2.81 6.99 5.35
CA TRP A 43 -2.33 7.57 4.09
C TRP A 43 -3.35 7.40 2.95
N MET A 44 -4.01 6.25 2.87
CA MET A 44 -5.09 6.03 1.87
C MET A 44 -6.28 6.96 2.14
N ASP A 45 -6.63 7.19 3.41
CA ASP A 45 -7.72 8.08 3.80
C ASP A 45 -7.39 9.56 3.55
N GLU A 46 -6.15 9.98 3.85
CA GLU A 46 -5.66 11.33 3.59
C GLU A 46 -5.49 11.62 2.09
N GLY A 47 -5.07 10.62 1.30
CA GLY A 47 -4.97 10.72 -0.15
C GLY A 47 -6.34 10.88 -0.82
N ALA A 48 -7.37 10.20 -0.29
CA ALA A 48 -8.75 10.42 -0.72
C ALA A 48 -9.21 11.86 -0.44
N SER A 49 -8.91 12.40 0.75
CA SER A 49 -9.29 13.75 1.15
C SER A 49 -8.56 14.87 0.39
N ARG A 50 -7.26 14.71 0.10
CA ARG A 50 -6.45 15.74 -0.57
C ARG A 50 -6.81 15.90 -2.06
N THR A 51 -7.27 14.82 -2.68
CA THR A 51 -7.73 14.81 -4.08
C THR A 51 -8.97 15.67 -4.29
N GLU A 52 -9.80 15.84 -3.26
CA GLU A 52 -11.03 16.65 -3.33
C GLU A 52 -10.79 18.16 -3.18
N ALA A 53 -9.70 18.56 -2.51
CA ALA A 53 -9.47 19.97 -2.14
C ALA A 53 -8.60 20.75 -3.15
N GLU A 54 -7.79 20.09 -3.99
CA GLU A 54 -6.75 20.75 -4.80
C GLU A 54 -6.93 20.62 -6.34
N LEU A 55 -8.00 20.01 -6.85
CA LEU A 55 -8.17 19.82 -8.30
C LEU A 55 -9.21 20.78 -8.92
N SER A 56 -8.74 21.69 -9.77
CA SER A 56 -9.56 22.34 -10.81
C SER A 56 -10.06 21.29 -11.82
N ASN A 57 -11.28 21.52 -12.34
CA ASN A 57 -12.10 20.53 -13.04
C ASN A 57 -11.42 19.80 -14.23
N GLU A 58 -10.34 20.33 -14.82
CA GLU A 58 -9.67 19.72 -15.98
C GLU A 58 -8.66 18.60 -15.62
N ALA A 59 -8.10 18.58 -14.40
CA ALA A 59 -7.16 17.53 -13.96
C ALA A 59 -7.84 16.21 -13.56
N LYS A 60 -9.18 16.22 -13.50
CA LYS A 60 -10.05 15.13 -13.04
C LYS A 60 -10.09 13.93 -14.01
N LEU A 61 -9.61 14.08 -15.26
CA LEU A 61 -9.67 13.02 -16.28
C LEU A 61 -8.50 12.02 -16.27
N GLY A 62 -7.41 12.30 -15.54
CA GLY A 62 -6.18 11.48 -15.56
C GLY A 62 -5.86 10.74 -14.27
N LEU A 63 -6.45 11.14 -13.15
CA LEU A 63 -6.28 10.49 -11.86
C LEU A 63 -7.54 9.68 -11.60
N GLN A 64 -7.50 8.39 -11.96
CA GLN A 64 -8.55 7.47 -11.52
C GLN A 64 -8.69 7.61 -10.01
N GLU A 65 -9.93 7.81 -9.57
CA GLU A 65 -10.32 8.07 -8.19
C GLU A 65 -9.57 7.08 -7.26
N PRO A 66 -8.63 7.55 -6.42
CA PRO A 66 -7.72 6.66 -5.69
C PRO A 66 -8.44 5.64 -4.81
N VAL A 67 -9.69 5.91 -4.44
CA VAL A 67 -10.53 5.09 -3.57
C VAL A 67 -10.78 3.68 -4.14
N GLU A 68 -11.03 3.54 -5.43
CA GLU A 68 -11.37 2.23 -6.01
C GLU A 68 -10.12 1.36 -6.22
N VAL A 69 -8.97 1.96 -6.52
CA VAL A 69 -7.69 1.24 -6.75
C VAL A 69 -7.16 0.59 -5.47
N PHE A 70 -7.44 1.17 -4.31
CA PHE A 70 -6.91 0.68 -3.03
C PHE A 70 -7.92 -0.10 -2.18
N LYS A 71 -9.14 -0.34 -2.66
CA LYS A 71 -10.21 -0.98 -1.89
C LYS A 71 -9.81 -2.35 -1.33
N GLU A 72 -9.26 -3.23 -2.17
CA GLU A 72 -8.79 -4.55 -1.76
C GLU A 72 -7.64 -4.47 -0.75
N GLY A 73 -6.69 -3.55 -0.97
CA GLY A 73 -5.57 -3.31 -0.06
C GLY A 73 -6.02 -2.80 1.30
N ARG A 74 -7.05 -1.93 1.34
CA ARG A 74 -7.63 -1.37 2.55
C ARG A 74 -8.32 -2.44 3.40
N GLU A 75 -9.10 -3.31 2.78
CA GLU A 75 -9.73 -4.45 3.47
C GLU A 75 -8.69 -5.42 4.05
N TRP A 76 -7.60 -5.66 3.32
CA TRP A 76 -6.53 -6.55 3.78
C TRP A 76 -5.79 -5.97 4.99
N LEU A 77 -5.49 -4.66 4.96
CA LEU A 77 -4.85 -3.96 6.07
C LEU A 77 -5.73 -3.94 7.32
N GLN A 78 -7.05 -3.80 7.17
CA GLN A 78 -7.98 -3.88 8.29
C GLN A 78 -7.95 -5.28 8.94
N LYS A 79 -8.04 -6.34 8.14
CA LYS A 79 -7.95 -7.73 8.64
C LYS A 79 -6.63 -7.99 9.35
N CYS A 80 -5.51 -7.44 8.86
CA CYS A 80 -4.22 -7.55 9.55
C CYS A 80 -4.25 -6.91 10.93
N LEU A 81 -4.85 -5.74 11.09
CA LEU A 81 -4.94 -5.09 12.40
C LEU A 81 -5.79 -5.92 13.36
N ASP A 82 -6.92 -6.46 12.90
CA ASP A 82 -7.79 -7.29 13.73
C ASP A 82 -7.04 -8.53 14.26
N VAL A 83 -6.21 -9.17 13.42
CA VAL A 83 -5.38 -10.31 13.81
C VAL A 83 -4.26 -9.93 14.78
N LEU A 84 -3.67 -8.74 14.63
CA LEU A 84 -2.56 -8.28 15.47
C LEU A 84 -3.02 -7.78 16.85
N GLN A 85 -4.28 -7.41 16.98
CA GLN A 85 -4.89 -6.90 18.22
C GLN A 85 -5.59 -7.98 19.05
N THR A 86 -5.60 -9.23 18.58
CA THR A 86 -6.13 -10.41 19.30
C THR A 86 -5.03 -11.06 20.13
#